data_AF-A0A3N5TGF6-F1
#
_entry.id   AF-A0A3N5TGF6-F1
#
_cell.length_a   1.000
_cell.length_b   1.000
_cell.length_c   1.000
_cell.angle_alpha   90.00
_cell.angle_beta   90.00
_cell.angle_gamma   90.00
#
_symmetry.space_group_name_H-M   'P 1'
#
loop_
_entity.id
_entity.type
_entity.pdbx_description
1 polymer ?
#
loop_
_entity_poly.entity_id
_entity_poly.type
_entity_poly.pdbx_seq_one_letter_code
_entity_poly.pdbx_strand_id
1 'polypeptide(L)'
;MAFEKFLAQQKTTILKKWFQLVLETYPPETARLLKHEPNQFANPVGHTTFHGMEGLLDELLLEGGPERLTPFLDKIIRIRAIQDFSASRAVGFVFFLKKIVREELENEAWKEVVSSGEVTAFETKIDELALLAFNVYMECREKLYEIRINEVKNMSHRLLQRANLIAEIPESKPGPKDGNA
;
A
#
# COMPACT_ATOMS: atom_id res chain seq x y z
N MET A 1 -10.55 13.39 -23.33
CA MET A 1 -10.85 12.50 -24.50
C MET A 1 -12.10 11.64 -24.25
N ALA A 2 -12.51 10.78 -25.18
CA ALA A 2 -13.71 9.94 -25.02
C ALA A 2 -13.55 8.93 -23.87
N PHE A 3 -12.35 8.37 -23.74
CA PHE A 3 -12.02 7.45 -22.66
C PHE A 3 -12.06 8.10 -21.27
N GLU A 4 -11.57 9.34 -21.12
CA GLU A 4 -11.69 10.09 -19.85
C GLU A 4 -13.15 10.31 -19.45
N LYS A 5 -14.02 10.63 -20.42
CA LYS A 5 -15.47 10.78 -20.16
C LYS A 5 -16.08 9.47 -19.69
N PHE A 6 -15.72 8.36 -20.33
CA PHE A 6 -16.13 7.02 -19.92
C PHE A 6 -15.70 6.73 -18.47
N LEU A 7 -14.41 6.92 -18.15
CA LEU A 7 -13.90 6.66 -16.81
C LEU A 7 -14.55 7.56 -15.76
N ALA A 8 -14.78 8.84 -16.07
CA ALA A 8 -15.46 9.76 -15.16
C ALA A 8 -16.92 9.35 -14.90
N GLN A 9 -17.65 8.92 -15.94
CA GLN A 9 -19.05 8.48 -15.81
C GLN A 9 -19.17 7.14 -15.09
N GLN A 10 -18.26 6.19 -15.37
CA GLN A 10 -18.25 4.87 -14.75
C GLN A 10 -17.46 4.82 -13.43
N LYS A 11 -16.87 5.93 -12.96
CA LYS A 11 -15.98 5.98 -11.79
C LYS A 11 -16.56 5.23 -10.59
N THR A 12 -17.80 5.54 -10.21
CA THR A 12 -18.47 4.93 -9.06
C THR A 12 -18.66 3.42 -9.23
N THR A 13 -19.00 2.98 -10.45
CA THR A 13 -19.18 1.55 -10.77
C THR A 13 -17.85 0.82 -10.73
N ILE A 14 -16.82 1.39 -11.36
CA ILE A 14 -15.44 0.86 -11.39
C ILE A 14 -14.92 0.73 -9.95
N LEU A 15 -15.04 1.79 -9.15
CA LEU A 15 -14.56 1.81 -7.75
C LEU A 15 -15.25 0.75 -6.90
N LYS A 16 -16.58 0.58 -7.02
CA LYS A 16 -17.32 -0.46 -6.28
C LYS A 16 -16.90 -1.86 -6.68
N LYS A 17 -16.77 -2.14 -7.99
CA LYS A 17 -16.28 -3.43 -8.49
C LYS A 17 -14.85 -3.70 -8.04
N TRP A 18 -14.01 -2.68 -8.08
CA TRP A 18 -12.60 -2.78 -7.68
C TRP A 18 -12.47 -3.10 -6.20
N PHE A 19 -13.22 -2.40 -5.35
CA PHE A 19 -13.26 -2.70 -3.92
C PHE A 19 -13.74 -4.12 -3.64
N GLN A 20 -14.80 -4.57 -4.33
CA GLN A 20 -15.30 -5.93 -4.16
C GLN A 20 -14.24 -6.99 -4.49
N LEU A 21 -13.53 -6.85 -5.62
CA LEU A 21 -12.44 -7.77 -5.98
C LEU A 21 -11.27 -7.70 -4.98
N VAL A 22 -10.98 -6.52 -4.45
CA VAL A 22 -9.99 -6.34 -3.37
C VAL A 22 -10.38 -7.09 -2.11
N LEU A 23 -11.66 -7.04 -1.69
CA LEU A 23 -12.15 -7.75 -0.52
C LEU A 23 -12.05 -9.27 -0.70
N GLU A 24 -12.29 -9.78 -1.91
CA GLU A 24 -12.17 -11.21 -2.24
C GLU A 24 -10.73 -11.75 -2.12
N THR A 25 -9.73 -10.87 -2.01
CA THR A 25 -8.34 -11.31 -1.73
C THR A 25 -8.08 -11.63 -0.26
N TYR A 26 -8.98 -11.26 0.64
CA TYR A 26 -8.90 -11.58 2.07
C TYR A 26 -9.64 -12.91 2.37
N PRO A 27 -9.36 -13.55 3.52
CA PRO A 27 -10.14 -14.69 3.97
C PRO A 27 -11.65 -14.35 4.02
N PRO A 28 -12.56 -15.30 3.73
CA PRO A 28 -14.00 -15.02 3.60
C PRO A 28 -14.63 -14.30 4.79
N GLU A 29 -14.24 -14.65 6.01
CA GLU A 29 -14.74 -14.01 7.23
C GLU A 29 -14.29 -12.54 7.34
N THR A 30 -13.02 -12.26 7.02
CA THR A 30 -12.51 -10.89 6.96
C THR A 30 -13.22 -10.10 5.87
N ALA A 31 -13.40 -10.68 4.68
CA ALA A 31 -14.08 -10.02 3.57
C ALA A 31 -15.52 -9.62 3.92
N ARG A 32 -16.28 -10.49 4.62
CA ARG A 32 -17.64 -10.20 5.10
C ARG A 32 -17.65 -9.00 6.05
N LEU A 33 -16.75 -8.99 7.04
CA LEU A 33 -16.66 -7.89 8.00
C LEU A 33 -16.34 -6.56 7.30
N LEU A 34 -15.34 -6.56 6.42
CA LEU A 34 -14.92 -5.37 5.69
C LEU A 34 -15.99 -4.84 4.73
N LYS A 35 -16.90 -5.69 4.25
CA LYS A 35 -17.98 -5.32 3.33
C LYS A 35 -19.21 -4.72 4.03
N HIS A 36 -19.59 -5.26 5.18
CA HIS A 36 -20.89 -4.99 5.79
C HIS A 36 -20.89 -3.91 6.87
N GLU A 37 -19.72 -3.47 7.33
CA GLU A 37 -19.61 -2.47 8.40
C GLU A 37 -19.26 -1.09 7.81
N PRO A 38 -20.24 -0.15 7.70
CA PRO A 38 -20.01 1.17 7.12
C PRO A 38 -19.31 2.14 8.07
N ASN A 39 -19.27 1.86 9.38
CA ASN A 39 -18.66 2.75 10.36
C ASN A 39 -17.14 2.70 10.26
N GLN A 40 -16.49 3.83 9.97
CA GLN A 40 -15.02 3.92 9.83
C GLN A 40 -14.24 3.50 11.08
N PHE A 41 -14.81 3.64 12.27
CA PHE A 41 -14.16 3.24 13.52
C PHE A 41 -14.29 1.73 13.76
N ALA A 42 -15.39 1.13 13.31
CA ALA A 42 -15.60 -0.32 13.38
C ALA A 42 -14.93 -1.07 12.21
N ASN A 43 -14.70 -0.38 11.07
CA ASN A 43 -14.08 -0.92 9.86
C ASN A 43 -13.02 0.04 9.28
N PRO A 44 -11.93 0.31 10.01
CA PRO A 44 -10.89 1.21 9.56
C PRO A 44 -10.19 0.69 8.30
N VAL A 45 -9.97 -0.62 8.19
CA VAL A 45 -9.30 -1.24 7.03
C VAL A 45 -10.12 -1.08 5.76
N GLY A 46 -11.42 -1.37 5.80
CA GLY A 46 -12.31 -1.22 4.65
C GLY A 46 -12.40 0.24 4.22
N HIS A 47 -12.59 1.15 5.18
CA HIS A 47 -12.67 2.59 4.92
C HIS A 47 -11.38 3.14 4.30
N THR A 48 -10.21 2.88 4.92
CA THR A 48 -8.91 3.32 4.39
C THR A 48 -8.62 2.73 3.02
N THR A 49 -8.98 1.47 2.78
CA THR A 49 -8.79 0.83 1.48
C THR A 49 -9.66 1.48 0.40
N PHE A 50 -10.94 1.71 0.70
CA PHE A 50 -11.88 2.35 -0.23
C PHE A 50 -11.43 3.76 -0.63
N HIS A 51 -11.12 4.62 0.35
CA HIS A 51 -10.65 5.99 0.09
C HIS A 51 -9.28 6.05 -0.57
N GLY A 52 -8.40 5.07 -0.27
CA GLY A 52 -7.14 4.91 -0.98
C GLY A 52 -7.37 4.66 -2.48
N MET A 53 -8.26 3.73 -2.82
CA MET A 53 -8.56 3.42 -4.22
C MET A 53 -9.31 4.55 -4.93
N GLU A 54 -10.21 5.25 -4.23
CA GLU A 54 -10.88 6.43 -4.79
C GLU A 54 -9.86 7.49 -5.20
N GLY A 55 -8.93 7.82 -4.30
CA GLY A 55 -7.85 8.77 -4.60
C GLY A 55 -6.90 8.30 -5.70
N LEU A 56 -6.60 7.00 -5.79
CA LEU A 56 -5.82 6.46 -6.91
C LEU A 56 -6.54 6.66 -8.24
N LEU A 57 -7.84 6.37 -8.28
CA LEU A 57 -8.62 6.52 -9.50
C LEU A 57 -8.74 7.99 -9.92
N ASP A 58 -8.87 8.91 -8.95
CA ASP A 58 -8.85 10.35 -9.21
C ASP A 58 -7.51 10.84 -9.75
N GLU A 59 -6.39 10.45 -9.14
CA GLU A 59 -5.08 10.84 -9.63
C GLU A 59 -4.76 10.22 -11.00
N LEU A 60 -5.21 8.99 -11.28
CA LEU A 60 -5.09 8.40 -12.62
C LEU A 60 -5.88 9.18 -13.69
N LEU A 61 -7.05 9.72 -13.33
CA LEU A 61 -7.87 10.58 -14.20
C LEU A 61 -7.23 11.96 -14.44
N LEU A 62 -6.55 12.50 -13.42
CA LEU A 62 -5.85 13.78 -13.48
C LEU A 62 -4.43 13.68 -14.04
N GLU A 63 -4.00 12.48 -14.46
CA GLU A 63 -2.63 12.18 -14.89
C GLU A 63 -1.57 12.56 -13.84
N GLY A 64 -1.90 12.33 -12.57
CA GLY A 64 -1.03 12.56 -11.43
C GLY A 64 0.24 11.71 -11.50
N GLY A 65 1.38 12.33 -11.24
CA GLY A 65 2.67 11.64 -11.19
C GLY A 65 2.85 10.77 -9.93
N PRO A 66 4.00 10.05 -9.84
CA PRO A 66 4.28 9.13 -8.73
C PRO A 66 4.11 9.75 -7.34
N GLU A 67 4.49 11.01 -7.15
CA GLU A 67 4.39 11.71 -5.86
C GLU A 67 2.95 11.84 -5.35
N ARG A 68 1.96 11.94 -6.25
CA ARG A 68 0.54 12.05 -5.88
C ARG A 68 -0.11 10.69 -5.67
N LEU A 69 0.32 9.68 -6.42
CA LEU A 69 -0.17 8.30 -6.32
C LEU A 69 0.34 7.59 -5.06
N THR A 70 1.60 7.84 -4.68
CA THR A 70 2.29 7.13 -3.59
C THR A 70 1.56 7.19 -2.24
N PRO A 71 1.04 8.34 -1.77
CA PRO A 71 0.29 8.40 -0.51
C PRO A 71 -0.97 7.53 -0.49
N PHE A 72 -1.65 7.38 -1.62
CA PHE A 72 -2.84 6.54 -1.72
C PHE A 72 -2.47 5.05 -1.81
N LEU A 73 -1.41 4.71 -2.52
CA LEU A 73 -0.83 3.37 -2.51
C LEU A 73 -0.41 2.95 -1.10
N ASP A 74 0.30 3.82 -0.37
CA ASP A 74 0.79 3.54 0.98
C ASP A 74 -0.34 3.17 1.93
N LYS A 75 -1.47 3.91 1.90
CA LYS A 75 -2.65 3.62 2.73
C LYS A 75 -3.14 2.17 2.59
N ILE A 76 -3.17 1.64 1.36
CA ILE A 76 -3.67 0.29 1.07
C ILE A 76 -2.59 -0.75 1.35
N ILE A 77 -1.37 -0.48 0.84
CA ILE A 77 -0.27 -1.44 0.81
C ILE A 77 0.33 -1.63 2.19
N ARG A 78 0.42 -0.59 3.02
CA ARG A 78 0.91 -0.69 4.40
C ARG A 78 0.09 -1.68 5.22
N ILE A 79 -1.24 -1.64 5.09
CA ILE A 79 -2.14 -2.60 5.75
C ILE A 79 -1.84 -4.02 5.27
N ARG A 80 -1.75 -4.21 3.94
CA ARG A 80 -1.49 -5.51 3.33
C ARG A 80 -0.10 -6.07 3.63
N ALA A 81 0.91 -5.20 3.80
CA ALA A 81 2.26 -5.59 4.17
C ALA A 81 2.33 -6.14 5.61
N ILE A 82 1.49 -5.63 6.51
CA ILE A 82 1.39 -6.10 7.90
C ILE A 82 0.60 -7.42 7.99
N GLN A 83 -0.39 -7.63 7.11
CA GLN A 83 -1.23 -8.84 7.11
C GLN A 83 -0.57 -10.05 6.40
N ASP A 84 0.76 -10.11 6.34
CA ASP A 84 1.54 -11.23 5.79
C ASP A 84 1.17 -11.67 4.35
N PHE A 85 0.63 -10.77 3.54
CA PHE A 85 0.45 -11.04 2.11
C PHE A 85 1.80 -11.22 1.41
N SER A 86 1.85 -12.07 0.38
CA SER A 86 2.97 -12.07 -0.56
C SER A 86 2.99 -10.77 -1.35
N ALA A 87 4.16 -10.38 -1.89
CA ALA A 87 4.29 -9.16 -2.70
C ALA A 87 3.28 -9.14 -3.86
N SER A 88 3.13 -10.26 -4.58
CA SER A 88 2.19 -10.39 -5.69
C SER A 88 0.73 -10.20 -5.26
N ARG A 89 0.32 -10.72 -4.10
CA ARG A 89 -1.06 -10.54 -3.61
C ARG A 89 -1.29 -9.14 -3.05
N ALA A 90 -0.28 -8.54 -2.40
CA ALA A 90 -0.37 -7.19 -1.86
C ALA A 90 -0.54 -6.15 -2.98
N VAL A 91 0.22 -6.30 -4.06
CA VAL A 91 0.25 -5.37 -5.22
C VAL A 91 -0.80 -5.72 -6.27
N GLY A 92 -1.18 -6.99 -6.41
CA GLY A 92 -1.97 -7.49 -7.53
C GLY A 92 -3.34 -6.82 -7.74
N PHE A 93 -3.87 -6.14 -6.72
CA PHE A 93 -5.14 -5.41 -6.84
C PHE A 93 -5.11 -4.33 -7.92
N VAL A 94 -3.96 -3.73 -8.20
CA VAL A 94 -3.82 -2.68 -9.21
C VAL A 94 -4.26 -3.20 -10.59
N PHE A 95 -3.92 -4.44 -10.93
CA PHE A 95 -4.27 -5.06 -12.20
C PHE A 95 -5.77 -5.35 -12.38
N PHE A 96 -6.54 -5.41 -11.29
CA PHE A 96 -7.99 -5.61 -11.37
C PHE A 96 -8.69 -4.49 -12.13
N LEU A 97 -8.12 -3.27 -12.11
CA LEU A 97 -8.64 -2.14 -12.90
C LEU A 97 -8.67 -2.43 -14.40
N LYS A 98 -7.66 -3.13 -14.95
CA LYS A 98 -7.61 -3.48 -16.38
C LYS A 98 -8.82 -4.33 -16.77
N LYS A 99 -9.07 -5.37 -15.97
CA LYS A 99 -10.20 -6.27 -16.15
C LYS A 99 -11.53 -5.52 -16.07
N ILE A 100 -11.72 -4.73 -15.01
CA ILE A 100 -12.97 -3.99 -14.78
C ILE A 100 -13.22 -3.01 -15.92
N VAL A 101 -12.22 -2.24 -16.33
CA VAL A 101 -12.38 -1.26 -17.41
C VAL A 101 -12.75 -1.94 -18.72
N ARG A 102 -12.14 -3.09 -19.04
CA ARG A 102 -12.51 -3.86 -20.24
C ARG A 102 -13.96 -4.34 -20.19
N GLU A 103 -14.39 -4.91 -19.06
CA GLU A 103 -15.79 -5.35 -18.87
C GLU A 103 -16.78 -4.17 -19.02
N GLU A 104 -16.45 -3.00 -18.48
CA GLU A 104 -17.30 -1.81 -18.58
C GLU A 104 -17.34 -1.21 -20.00
N LEU A 105 -16.28 -1.40 -20.79
CA LEU A 105 -16.21 -0.96 -22.19
C LEU A 105 -16.97 -1.88 -23.16
N GLU A 106 -17.25 -3.13 -22.77
CA GLU A 106 -18.08 -4.04 -23.58
C GLU A 106 -19.54 -3.57 -23.69
N ASN A 107 -19.95 -2.61 -22.85
CA ASN A 107 -21.22 -1.92 -22.97
C ASN A 107 -21.33 -1.16 -24.31
N GLU A 108 -22.44 -1.36 -25.02
CA GLU A 108 -22.68 -0.82 -26.38
C GLU A 108 -22.47 0.71 -26.47
N ALA A 109 -22.71 1.44 -25.39
CA ALA A 109 -22.57 2.90 -25.36
C ALA A 109 -21.13 3.41 -25.58
N TRP A 110 -20.10 2.59 -25.30
CA TRP A 110 -18.69 3.02 -25.32
C TRP A 110 -17.83 2.24 -26.30
N LYS A 111 -18.26 1.04 -26.67
CA LYS A 111 -17.51 0.08 -27.49
C LYS A 111 -17.01 0.65 -28.82
N GLU A 112 -17.81 1.49 -29.47
CA GLU A 112 -17.45 2.12 -30.76
C GLU A 112 -16.86 3.54 -30.59
N VAL A 113 -16.94 4.11 -29.40
CA VAL A 113 -16.58 5.51 -29.10
C VAL A 113 -15.17 5.61 -28.54
N VAL A 114 -14.74 4.63 -27.74
CA VAL A 114 -13.42 4.58 -27.13
C VAL A 114 -12.46 3.81 -28.04
N SER A 115 -11.32 4.43 -28.37
CA SER A 115 -10.31 3.76 -29.19
C SER A 115 -9.51 2.73 -28.39
N SER A 116 -9.07 1.66 -29.05
CA SER A 116 -8.17 0.66 -28.45
C SER A 116 -6.83 1.25 -27.99
N GLY A 117 -6.37 2.32 -28.65
CA GLY A 117 -5.17 3.07 -28.27
C GLY A 117 -5.31 3.77 -26.93
N GLU A 118 -6.44 4.42 -26.66
CA GLU A 118 -6.71 5.06 -25.36
C GLU A 118 -6.74 4.02 -24.21
N VAL A 119 -7.36 2.86 -24.45
CA VAL A 119 -7.40 1.77 -23.47
C VAL A 119 -6.00 1.24 -23.19
N THR A 120 -5.20 1.02 -24.24
CA THR A 120 -3.83 0.52 -24.10
C THR A 120 -2.96 1.52 -23.33
N ALA A 121 -3.09 2.82 -23.60
CA ALA A 121 -2.36 3.86 -22.86
C ALA A 121 -2.71 3.85 -21.36
N PHE A 122 -3.97 3.65 -21.01
CA PHE A 122 -4.40 3.50 -19.62
C PHE A 122 -3.87 2.23 -18.97
N GLU A 123 -3.84 1.11 -19.70
CA GLU A 123 -3.26 -0.12 -19.19
C GLU A 123 -1.75 -0.01 -18.93
N THR A 124 -1.02 0.73 -19.75
CA THR A 124 0.40 1.07 -19.50
C THR A 124 0.55 1.85 -18.19
N LYS A 125 -0.31 2.86 -17.95
CA LYS A 125 -0.32 3.60 -16.67
C LYS A 125 -0.59 2.68 -15.47
N ILE A 126 -1.44 1.67 -15.63
CA ILE A 126 -1.68 0.66 -14.58
C ILE A 126 -0.43 -0.19 -14.33
N ASP A 127 0.32 -0.57 -15.37
CA ASP A 127 1.56 -1.33 -15.18
C ASP A 127 2.62 -0.52 -14.43
N GLU A 128 2.77 0.77 -14.77
CA GLU A 128 3.63 1.70 -14.05
C GLU A 128 3.19 1.86 -12.58
N LEU A 129 1.87 1.99 -12.34
CA LEU A 129 1.31 2.04 -11.00
C LEU A 129 1.61 0.77 -10.20
N ALA A 130 1.61 -0.40 -10.84
CA ALA A 130 1.95 -1.66 -10.18
C ALA A 130 3.43 -1.72 -9.77
N LEU A 131 4.35 -1.17 -10.58
CA LEU A 131 5.76 -1.04 -10.21
C LEU A 131 5.94 -0.09 -9.01
N LEU A 132 5.24 1.05 -9.01
CA LEU A 132 5.26 1.98 -7.89
C LEU A 132 4.69 1.34 -6.61
N ALA A 133 3.58 0.60 -6.74
CA ALA A 133 2.99 -0.16 -5.65
C ALA A 133 3.96 -1.21 -5.08
N PHE A 134 4.73 -1.88 -5.93
CA PHE A 134 5.75 -2.82 -5.48
C PHE A 134 6.85 -2.13 -4.66
N ASN A 135 7.33 -0.95 -5.09
CA ASN A 135 8.31 -0.18 -4.32
C ASN A 135 7.77 0.19 -2.92
N VAL A 136 6.54 0.69 -2.85
CA VAL A 136 5.87 1.03 -1.58
C VAL A 136 5.74 -0.20 -0.67
N TYR A 137 5.41 -1.36 -1.24
CA TYR A 137 5.34 -2.61 -0.48
C TYR A 137 6.71 -2.99 0.10
N MET A 138 7.77 -2.89 -0.70
CA MET A 138 9.13 -3.19 -0.26
C MET A 138 9.58 -2.26 0.85
N GLU A 139 9.32 -0.95 0.74
CA GLU A 139 9.61 0.02 1.80
C GLU A 139 8.88 -0.31 3.11
N CYS A 140 7.61 -0.73 3.03
CA CYS A 140 6.85 -1.13 4.21
C CYS A 140 7.46 -2.38 4.87
N ARG A 141 7.86 -3.37 4.07
CA ARG A 141 8.46 -4.62 4.56
C ARG A 141 9.83 -4.40 5.16
N GLU A 142 10.66 -3.56 4.55
CA GLU A 142 11.97 -3.19 5.07
C GLU A 142 11.85 -2.53 6.45
N LYS A 143 10.98 -1.53 6.59
CA LYS A 143 10.70 -0.89 7.89
C LYS A 143 10.20 -1.88 8.93
N LEU A 144 9.32 -2.80 8.55
CA LEU A 144 8.81 -3.84 9.46
C LEU A 144 9.93 -4.77 9.94
N TYR A 145 10.86 -5.14 9.05
CA TYR A 145 12.01 -5.97 9.41
C TYR A 145 13.01 -5.23 10.28
N GLU A 146 13.29 -3.96 9.99
CA GLU A 146 14.14 -3.10 10.83
C GLU A 146 13.59 -3.02 12.25
N ILE A 147 12.28 -2.76 12.41
CA ILE A 147 11.60 -2.75 13.71
C ILE A 147 11.79 -4.09 14.42
N ARG A 148 11.57 -5.21 13.72
CA ARG A 148 11.71 -6.56 14.30
C ARG A 148 13.14 -6.84 14.76
N ILE A 149 14.14 -6.46 13.97
CA ILE A 149 15.56 -6.64 14.30
C ILE A 149 15.92 -5.80 15.54
N ASN A 150 15.48 -4.54 15.58
CA ASN A 150 15.75 -3.65 16.70
C ASN A 150 15.10 -4.14 18.00
N GLU A 151 13.88 -4.68 17.93
CA GLU A 151 13.22 -5.27 19.10
C GLU A 151 13.98 -6.48 19.65
N VAL A 152 14.47 -7.38 18.78
CA VAL A 152 15.29 -8.53 19.19
C VAL A 152 16.59 -8.09 19.83
N LYS A 153 17.27 -7.07 19.27
CA LYS A 153 18.49 -6.50 19.85
C LYS A 153 18.23 -5.91 21.23
N ASN A 154 17.15 -5.13 21.38
CA ASN A 154 16.76 -4.51 22.64
C ASN A 154 16.44 -5.55 23.71
N MET A 155 15.68 -6.59 23.36
CA MET A 155 15.38 -7.70 24.26
C MET A 155 16.65 -8.43 24.71
N SER A 156 17.55 -8.74 23.76
CA SER A 156 18.82 -9.40 24.05
C SER A 156 19.69 -8.56 24.99
N HIS A 157 19.81 -7.26 24.73
CA HIS A 157 20.52 -6.32 25.59
C HIS A 157 19.93 -6.31 27.02
N ARG A 158 18.60 -6.20 27.15
CA ARG A 158 17.93 -6.23 28.46
C ARG A 158 18.16 -7.53 29.23
N LEU A 159 18.21 -8.67 28.54
CA LEU A 159 18.50 -9.97 29.16
C LEU A 159 19.94 -10.05 29.67
N LEU A 160 20.91 -9.61 28.87
CA LEU A 160 22.32 -9.55 29.28
C LEU A 160 22.52 -8.61 30.48
N GLN A 161 21.83 -7.46 30.47
CA GLN A 161 21.85 -6.50 31.58
C GLN A 161 21.32 -7.14 32.87
N ARG A 162 20.17 -7.83 32.79
CA ARG A 162 19.57 -8.53 33.95
C ARG A 162 20.44 -9.67 34.46
N ALA A 163 21.18 -10.34 33.58
CA ALA A 163 22.11 -11.39 33.95
C ALA A 163 23.45 -10.87 34.50
N ASN A 164 23.63 -9.54 34.59
CA ASN A 164 24.89 -8.88 34.95
C ASN A 164 26.08 -9.30 34.07
N LEU A 165 25.79 -9.69 32.83
CA LEU A 165 26.77 -10.14 31.82
C LEU A 165 27.28 -8.99 30.94
N ILE A 166 26.75 -7.78 31.13
CA ILE A 166 27.28 -6.57 30.49
C ILE A 166 28.41 -6.06 31.37
N ALA A 167 29.65 -6.24 30.93
CA ALA A 167 30.77 -5.55 31.55
C ALA A 167 30.67 -4.06 31.19
N GLU A 168 30.41 -3.20 32.18
CA GLU A 168 30.64 -1.77 32.02
C GLU A 168 32.14 -1.58 31.76
N ILE A 169 32.50 -1.11 30.56
CA ILE A 169 33.86 -0.66 30.28
C ILE A 169 34.05 0.57 31.18
N PRO A 170 34.94 0.56 32.18
CA PRO A 170 35.14 1.73 33.03
C PRO A 170 35.58 2.88 32.15
N GLU A 171 34.86 4.01 32.19
CA GLU A 171 35.36 5.24 31.59
C GLU A 171 36.74 5.51 32.19
N SER A 172 37.78 5.51 31.34
CA SER A 172 39.13 5.80 31.80
C SER A 172 39.11 7.23 32.35
N LYS A 173 39.16 7.38 33.67
CA LYS A 173 39.39 8.69 34.29
C LYS A 173 40.66 9.26 33.66
N PRO A 174 40.64 10.47 33.07
CA PRO A 174 41.87 11.10 32.61
C PRO A 174 42.81 11.16 33.81
N GLY A 175 43.99 10.57 33.66
CA GLY A 175 45.00 10.50 34.71
C GLY A 175 45.35 11.90 35.23
N PRO A 176 45.89 12.00 36.46
CA PRO A 176 46.23 13.29 37.04
C PRO A 176 47.14 14.02 36.06
N LYS A 177 46.78 15.25 35.71
CA LYS A 177 47.77 16.16 35.11
C LYS A 177 48.80 16.37 36.19
N ASP A 178 49.98 15.76 36.02
CA ASP A 178 51.15 16.04 36.84
C ASP A 178 51.43 17.54 36.73
N GLY A 179 50.96 18.27 37.75
CA GLY A 179 51.45 19.59 38.07
C GLY A 179 52.73 19.41 38.87
N ASN A 180 53.86 19.86 38.31
CA ASN A 180 54.89 20.62 39.00
C ASN A 180 56.13 20.76 38.10
N ALA A 181 56.39 21.96 37.58
CA ALA A 181 57.40 22.89 38.09
C ALA A 181 57.55 24.05 37.10
#